data_AF-A0A535A051-F1
#
_entry.id   AF-A0A535A051-F1
#
_cell.length_a   1.000
_cell.length_b   1.000
_cell.length_c   1.000
_cell.angle_alpha   90.00
_cell.angle_beta   90.00
_cell.angle_gamma   90.00
#
_symmetry.space_group_name_H-M   'P 1'
#
loop_
_entity.id
_entity.type
_entity.pdbx_description
1 polymer ?
#
loop_
_entity_poly.entity_id
_entity_poly.type
_entity_poly.pdbx_seq_one_letter_code
_entity_poly.pdbx_strand_id
1 'polypeptide(L)'
;ELRDMVVTALAHEGPISLHYPRDPGEGLADRDGEPLQIGRGEVLRSGGDLLLVGFGPIVQRLLQVADAMQRDHALAATVVNARWAKPLDERLITAQAVGRRLVVTAEESAAMGGFGDGVLDALNRADVRVPLLKVALAEGFVHHGAVDELRRQQRIDADGIAEQIRDALGLEATAAPAERSEPPSESAA
;
A
#
# COMPACT_ATOMS: atom_id res chain seq x y z
N GLU A 1 14.51 7.58 -0.15
CA GLU A 1 14.29 6.61 0.94
C GLU A 1 15.45 5.65 1.17
N LEU A 2 15.83 4.74 0.25
CA LEU A 2 16.92 3.78 0.51
C LEU A 2 18.24 4.43 0.97
N ARG A 3 18.68 5.52 0.32
CA ARG A 3 19.87 6.28 0.74
C ARG A 3 19.73 6.85 2.15
N ASP A 4 18.57 7.43 2.43
CA ASP A 4 18.23 8.00 3.73
C ASP A 4 18.27 6.91 4.82
N MET A 5 17.73 5.73 4.53
CA MET A 5 17.78 4.56 5.40
C MET A 5 19.20 4.04 5.63
N VAL A 6 20.06 4.02 4.60
CA VAL A 6 21.49 3.64 4.76
C VAL A 6 22.22 4.63 5.64
N VAL A 7 22.02 5.94 5.43
CA VAL A 7 22.60 6.99 6.28
C VAL A 7 22.11 6.86 7.73
N THR A 8 20.80 6.62 7.90
CA THR A 8 20.20 6.35 9.21
C THR A 8 20.81 5.13 9.89
N ALA A 9 21.03 4.05 9.13
CA ALA A 9 21.60 2.81 9.65
C ALA A 9 23.05 2.97 10.11
N LEU A 10 23.87 3.69 9.35
CA LEU A 10 25.26 3.98 9.72
C LEU A 10 25.37 4.90 10.95
N ALA A 11 24.37 5.74 11.20
CA ALA A 11 24.33 6.66 12.32
C ALA A 11 23.70 6.08 13.59
N HIS A 12 23.12 4.87 13.53
CA HIS A 12 22.39 4.28 14.65
C HIS A 12 23.25 3.32 15.48
N GLU A 13 23.18 3.45 16.80
CA GLU A 13 23.80 2.51 17.73
C GLU A 13 22.89 1.28 17.94
N GLY A 14 22.99 0.31 17.02
CA GLY A 14 22.25 -0.94 17.14
C GLY A 14 22.03 -1.65 15.80
N PRO A 15 21.44 -2.85 15.83
CA PRO A 15 21.16 -3.59 14.61
C PRO A 15 20.00 -2.94 13.83
N ILE A 16 20.21 -2.74 12.53
CA ILE A 16 19.16 -2.36 11.57
C ILE A 16 19.14 -3.37 10.43
N SER A 17 17.94 -3.77 10.03
CA SER A 17 17.70 -4.56 8.83
C SER A 17 17.06 -3.67 7.77
N LEU A 18 17.61 -3.69 6.57
CA LEU A 18 17.06 -2.99 5.40
C LEU A 18 16.56 -4.04 4.41
N HIS A 19 15.28 -3.98 4.08
CA HIS A 19 14.68 -4.83 3.07
C HIS A 19 14.33 -3.98 1.85
N TYR A 20 14.97 -4.28 0.72
CA TYR A 20 14.74 -3.60 -0.55
C TYR A 20 14.59 -4.64 -1.66
N PRO A 21 13.69 -4.41 -2.64
CA PRO A 21 13.43 -5.39 -3.68
C PRO A 21 14.57 -5.42 -4.71
N ARG A 22 14.48 -6.38 -5.64
CA ARG A 22 15.27 -6.40 -6.87
C ARG A 22 14.66 -5.56 -8.01
N ASP A 23 13.48 -4.98 -7.80
CA ASP A 23 12.81 -4.12 -8.76
C ASP A 23 13.71 -2.92 -9.14
N PRO A 24 13.61 -2.43 -10.39
CA PRO A 24 14.32 -1.22 -10.80
C PRO A 24 13.85 -0.02 -9.97
N GLY A 25 14.77 0.91 -9.71
CA GLY A 25 14.44 2.18 -9.05
C GLY A 25 13.58 3.09 -9.94
N GLU A 26 12.92 4.07 -9.33
CA GLU A 26 11.95 4.97 -9.99
C GLU A 26 12.60 6.11 -10.81
N GLY A 27 13.87 5.98 -11.23
CA GLY A 27 14.55 7.01 -12.03
C GLY A 27 14.74 8.36 -11.31
N LEU A 28 14.77 8.35 -9.98
CA LEU A 28 14.92 9.54 -9.15
C LEU A 28 16.27 10.23 -9.38
N ALA A 29 16.28 11.56 -9.28
CA ALA A 29 17.50 12.36 -9.37
C ALA A 29 18.54 11.97 -8.31
N ASP A 30 19.81 12.10 -8.67
CA ASP A 30 20.90 11.82 -7.74
C ASP A 30 20.97 12.88 -6.62
N ARG A 31 21.21 12.46 -5.38
CA ARG A 31 21.28 13.28 -4.16
C ARG A 31 21.88 12.50 -2.98
N ASP A 32 22.43 13.22 -2.03
CA ASP A 32 22.86 12.66 -0.75
C ASP A 32 21.68 12.19 0.10
N GLY A 33 21.92 11.18 0.93
CA GLY A 33 20.94 10.67 1.89
C GLY A 33 20.89 11.51 3.16
N GLU A 34 19.70 11.67 3.75
CA GLU A 34 19.51 12.37 5.01
C GLU A 34 19.05 11.39 6.11
N PRO A 35 19.50 11.54 7.37
CA PRO A 35 19.02 10.70 8.45
C PRO A 35 17.50 10.84 8.64
N LEU A 36 16.81 9.69 8.74
CA LEU A 36 15.39 9.61 9.05
C LEU A 36 15.20 9.36 10.54
N GLN A 37 14.09 9.86 11.06
CA GLN A 37 13.66 9.48 12.40
C GLN A 37 13.15 8.04 12.39
N ILE A 38 13.82 7.16 13.15
CA ILE A 38 13.43 5.75 13.31
C ILE A 38 12.02 5.67 13.89
N GLY A 39 11.18 4.83 13.28
CA GLY A 39 9.79 4.60 13.70
C GLY A 39 8.81 5.71 13.30
N ARG A 40 9.17 6.58 12.35
CA ARG A 40 8.27 7.59 11.80
C ARG A 40 7.86 7.28 10.37
N GLY A 41 6.54 7.16 10.18
CA GLY A 41 5.93 7.03 8.87
C GLY A 41 5.65 8.39 8.22
N GLU A 42 5.18 8.36 6.98
CA GLU A 42 4.81 9.54 6.19
C GLU A 42 3.41 9.37 5.59
N VAL A 43 2.59 10.43 5.66
CA VAL A 43 1.32 10.50 4.93
C VAL A 43 1.59 11.01 3.53
N LEU A 44 1.36 10.17 2.52
CA LEU A 44 1.57 10.52 1.11
C LEU A 44 0.32 11.11 0.46
N ARG A 45 -0.86 10.75 0.97
CA ARG A 45 -2.16 11.21 0.48
C ARG A 45 -3.13 11.29 1.65
N SER A 46 -4.01 12.29 1.66
CA SER A 46 -5.06 12.43 2.66
C SER A 46 -6.44 12.10 2.08
N GLY A 47 -7.29 11.48 2.89
CA GLY A 47 -8.67 11.10 2.54
C GLY A 47 -9.40 10.52 3.75
N GLY A 48 -10.73 10.66 3.82
CA GLY A 48 -11.53 10.38 5.02
C GLY A 48 -12.09 8.95 5.15
N ASP A 49 -12.19 8.19 4.06
CA ASP A 49 -12.96 6.94 4.03
C ASP A 49 -12.11 5.71 4.39
N LEU A 50 -10.93 5.59 3.77
CA LEU A 50 -10.06 4.40 3.84
C LEU A 50 -8.67 4.77 4.34
N LEU A 51 -8.03 3.91 5.12
CA LEU A 51 -6.61 4.03 5.44
C LEU A 51 -5.86 2.91 4.74
N LEU A 52 -4.92 3.26 3.88
CA LEU A 52 -4.01 2.32 3.24
C LEU A 52 -2.62 2.51 3.85
N VAL A 53 -2.10 1.48 4.51
CA VAL A 53 -0.78 1.52 5.18
C VAL A 53 0.11 0.44 4.58
N GLY A 54 1.31 0.79 4.15
CA GLY A 54 2.28 -0.19 3.68
C GLY A 54 3.71 0.31 3.78
N PHE A 55 4.67 -0.51 3.36
CA PHE A 55 6.08 -0.15 3.25
C PHE A 55 6.71 -0.83 2.03
N GLY A 56 7.72 -0.22 1.45
CA GLY A 56 8.35 -0.71 0.22
C GLY A 56 7.51 -0.46 -1.04
N PRO A 57 7.76 -1.21 -2.14
CA PRO A 57 7.17 -0.92 -3.46
C PRO A 57 5.64 -0.94 -3.51
N ILE A 58 5.01 -1.74 -2.64
CA ILE A 58 3.55 -1.84 -2.58
C ILE A 58 2.86 -0.52 -2.24
N VAL A 59 3.56 0.43 -1.62
CA VAL A 59 3.03 1.78 -1.32
C VAL A 59 2.65 2.53 -2.60
N GLN A 60 3.40 2.39 -3.69
CA GLN A 60 3.03 2.99 -4.97
C GLN A 60 1.73 2.41 -5.52
N ARG A 61 1.53 1.10 -5.32
CA ARG A 61 0.27 0.42 -5.68
C ARG A 61 -0.87 0.91 -4.82
N LEU A 62 -0.65 1.19 -3.53
CA LEU A 62 -1.65 1.80 -2.66
C LEU A 62 -2.07 3.20 -3.13
N LEU A 63 -1.17 4.00 -3.69
CA LEU A 63 -1.53 5.28 -4.31
C LEU A 63 -2.43 5.07 -5.54
N GLN A 64 -2.10 4.11 -6.40
CA GLN A 64 -2.94 3.74 -7.55
C GLN A 64 -4.33 3.25 -7.12
N VAL A 65 -4.39 2.41 -6.09
CA VAL A 65 -5.64 1.93 -5.47
C VAL A 65 -6.44 3.10 -4.91
N ALA A 66 -5.79 4.04 -4.22
CA ALA A 66 -6.44 5.21 -3.65
C ALA A 66 -7.10 6.08 -4.73
N ASP A 67 -6.48 6.19 -5.91
CA ASP A 67 -7.06 6.89 -7.06
C ASP A 67 -8.20 6.08 -7.70
N ALA A 68 -8.07 4.76 -7.83
CA ALA A 68 -9.15 3.91 -8.32
C ALA A 68 -10.40 3.97 -7.43
N MET A 69 -10.23 3.82 -6.11
CA MET A 69 -11.33 3.90 -5.14
C MET A 69 -12.03 5.27 -5.17
N GLN A 70 -11.27 6.35 -5.36
CA GLN A 70 -11.83 7.69 -5.50
C GLN A 70 -12.63 7.84 -6.80
N ARG A 71 -12.07 7.39 -7.94
CA ARG A 71 -12.73 7.52 -9.25
C ARG A 71 -13.98 6.67 -9.36
N ASP A 72 -13.90 5.42 -8.90
CA ASP A 72 -14.90 4.40 -9.23
C ASP A 72 -16.02 4.32 -8.18
N HIS A 73 -15.73 4.74 -6.94
CA HIS A 73 -16.65 4.61 -5.80
C HIS A 73 -16.74 5.86 -4.91
N ALA A 74 -16.09 6.97 -5.29
CA ALA A 74 -16.02 8.20 -4.49
C ALA A 74 -15.48 8.00 -3.07
N LEU A 75 -14.54 7.07 -2.88
CA LEU A 75 -13.89 6.79 -1.59
C LEU A 75 -12.52 7.45 -1.51
N ALA A 76 -12.39 8.44 -0.63
CA ALA A 76 -11.15 9.14 -0.39
C ALA A 76 -10.26 8.36 0.59
N ALA A 77 -9.15 7.83 0.10
CA ALA A 77 -8.19 7.10 0.92
C ALA A 77 -7.02 7.97 1.39
N THR A 78 -6.65 7.87 2.67
CA THR A 78 -5.32 8.26 3.16
C THR A 78 -4.34 7.15 2.85
N VAL A 79 -3.17 7.49 2.33
CA VAL A 79 -2.08 6.54 2.07
C VAL A 79 -0.90 6.88 2.96
N VAL A 80 -0.47 5.91 3.75
CA VAL A 80 0.66 6.03 4.68
C VAL A 80 1.78 5.11 4.22
N ASN A 81 2.94 5.71 3.95
CA ASN A 81 4.20 4.98 3.90
C ASN A 81 4.70 4.79 5.32
N ALA A 82 4.53 3.60 5.86
CA ALA A 82 5.00 3.27 7.20
C ALA A 82 6.53 3.32 7.29
N ARG A 83 7.23 2.94 6.21
CA ARG A 83 8.71 2.79 6.01
C ARG A 83 9.50 2.02 7.07
N TRP A 84 8.99 1.90 8.29
CA TRP A 84 9.50 1.11 9.40
C TRP A 84 8.48 0.03 9.74
N ALA A 85 8.82 -1.23 9.44
CA ALA A 85 8.05 -2.35 9.94
C ALA A 85 8.24 -2.52 11.46
N LYS A 86 9.41 -2.11 11.99
CA LYS A 86 9.72 -2.07 13.41
C LYS A 86 10.80 -1.01 13.72
N PRO A 87 10.61 -0.15 14.74
CA PRO A 87 9.35 0.09 15.45
C PRO A 87 8.31 0.72 14.52
N LEU A 88 7.03 0.45 14.76
CA LEU A 88 5.91 0.99 14.00
C LEU A 88 5.58 2.42 14.46
N ASP A 89 5.14 3.30 13.56
CA ASP A 89 4.54 4.59 13.97
C ASP A 89 3.09 4.39 14.43
N GLU A 90 2.94 3.77 15.61
CA GLU A 90 1.63 3.42 16.18
C GLU A 90 0.74 4.65 16.35
N ARG A 91 1.32 5.79 16.73
CA ARG A 91 0.57 7.04 16.93
C ARG A 91 -0.01 7.55 15.63
N LEU A 92 0.79 7.57 14.56
CA LEU A 92 0.31 7.98 13.25
C LEU A 92 -0.81 7.05 12.77
N ILE A 93 -0.59 5.74 12.83
CA ILE A 93 -1.54 4.77 12.28
C ILE A 93 -2.85 4.76 13.05
N THR A 94 -2.80 4.74 14.38
CA THR A 94 -4.01 4.76 15.22
C THR A 94 -4.79 6.05 15.07
N ALA A 95 -4.11 7.22 15.06
CA ALA A 95 -4.76 8.51 14.85
C ALA A 95 -5.43 8.60 13.48
N GLN A 96 -4.79 8.07 12.44
CA GLN A 96 -5.39 8.02 11.12
C GLN A 96 -6.57 7.05 11.10
N ALA A 97 -6.49 5.88 11.72
CA ALA A 97 -7.52 4.83 11.61
C ALA A 97 -8.89 5.18 12.19
N VAL A 98 -8.98 6.12 13.13
CA VAL A 98 -10.24 6.50 13.79
C VAL A 98 -11.28 6.99 12.78
N GLY A 99 -12.50 6.46 12.87
CA GLY A 99 -13.65 6.89 12.08
C GLY A 99 -13.66 6.42 10.62
N ARG A 100 -12.67 5.62 10.22
CA ARG A 100 -12.60 5.08 8.86
C ARG A 100 -13.51 3.89 8.66
N ARG A 101 -13.87 3.66 7.40
CA ARG A 101 -14.69 2.51 6.99
C ARG A 101 -13.88 1.21 6.98
N LEU A 102 -12.62 1.29 6.59
CA LEU A 102 -11.71 0.16 6.46
C LEU A 102 -10.26 0.63 6.60
N VAL A 103 -9.47 -0.13 7.35
CA VAL A 103 -8.00 -0.06 7.33
C VAL A 103 -7.48 -1.20 6.47
N VAL A 104 -6.56 -0.90 5.56
CA VAL A 104 -5.90 -1.88 4.70
C VAL A 104 -4.41 -1.81 4.98
N THR A 105 -3.82 -2.92 5.40
CA THR A 105 -2.37 -3.07 5.49
C THR A 105 -1.87 -3.81 4.27
N ALA A 106 -0.80 -3.35 3.63
CA ALA A 106 -0.22 -4.01 2.48
C ALA A 106 1.28 -4.23 2.64
N GLU A 107 1.72 -5.48 2.47
CA GLU A 107 3.13 -5.89 2.55
C GLU A 107 3.45 -6.97 1.51
N GLU A 108 4.65 -6.95 0.94
CA GLU A 108 5.18 -8.06 0.12
C GLU A 108 5.95 -9.06 1.02
N SER A 109 5.29 -9.49 2.09
CA SER A 109 5.81 -10.44 3.10
C SER A 109 4.70 -11.38 3.58
N ALA A 110 5.05 -12.31 4.48
CA ALA A 110 4.11 -13.31 5.00
C ALA A 110 2.91 -12.64 5.69
N ALA A 111 1.71 -13.18 5.44
CA ALA A 111 0.50 -12.70 6.09
C ALA A 111 0.55 -12.86 7.61
N MET A 112 0.97 -14.01 8.13
CA MET A 112 1.04 -14.25 9.58
C MET A 112 2.37 -13.83 10.20
N GLY A 113 2.31 -13.17 11.36
CA GLY A 113 3.48 -12.64 12.07
C GLY A 113 4.14 -11.43 11.40
N GLY A 114 3.49 -10.89 10.37
CA GLY A 114 3.99 -9.80 9.54
C GLY A 114 3.65 -8.41 10.05
N PHE A 115 3.84 -7.42 9.19
CA PHE A 115 3.54 -6.02 9.44
C PHE A 115 2.05 -5.79 9.76
N GLY A 116 1.14 -6.45 9.03
CA GLY A 116 -0.30 -6.32 9.26
C GLY A 116 -0.73 -6.75 10.67
N ASP A 117 -0.05 -7.74 11.26
CA ASP A 117 -0.32 -8.14 12.65
C ASP A 117 0.20 -7.11 13.66
N GLY A 118 1.34 -6.48 13.37
CA GLY A 118 1.85 -5.36 14.18
C GLY A 118 0.90 -4.16 14.17
N VAL A 119 0.30 -3.84 13.03
CA VAL A 119 -0.73 -2.80 12.92
C VAL A 119 -1.99 -3.19 13.70
N LEU A 120 -2.45 -4.43 13.57
CA LEU A 120 -3.61 -4.94 14.30
C LEU A 120 -3.41 -4.84 15.82
N ASP A 121 -2.24 -5.24 16.33
CA ASP A 121 -1.89 -5.10 17.74
C ASP A 121 -1.89 -3.63 18.20
N ALA A 122 -1.29 -2.73 17.41
CA ALA A 122 -1.26 -1.31 17.71
C ALA A 122 -2.67 -0.69 17.79
N LEU A 123 -3.56 -1.04 16.85
CA LEU A 123 -4.96 -0.61 16.87
C LEU A 123 -5.69 -1.14 18.11
N ASN A 124 -5.49 -2.42 18.45
CA ASN A 124 -6.11 -3.03 19.62
C ASN A 124 -5.64 -2.39 20.93
N ARG A 125 -4.34 -2.13 21.10
CA ARG A 125 -3.79 -1.45 22.29
C ARG A 125 -4.28 -0.01 22.44
N ALA A 126 -4.60 0.66 21.33
CA ALA A 126 -5.17 2.00 21.32
C ALA A 126 -6.71 2.03 21.42
N ASP A 127 -7.36 0.86 21.58
CA ASP A 127 -8.82 0.68 21.56
C ASP A 127 -9.50 1.26 20.31
N VAL A 128 -8.80 1.24 19.17
CA VAL A 128 -9.36 1.65 17.88
C VAL A 128 -10.02 0.45 17.22
N ARG A 129 -11.35 0.45 17.17
CA ARG A 129 -12.17 -0.61 16.56
C ARG A 129 -12.57 -0.21 15.14
N VAL A 130 -11.96 -0.86 14.15
CA VAL A 130 -12.22 -0.62 12.73
C VAL A 130 -12.03 -1.92 11.96
N PRO A 131 -12.82 -2.21 10.91
CA PRO A 131 -12.54 -3.33 10.02
C PRO A 131 -11.12 -3.21 9.46
N LEU A 132 -10.40 -4.33 9.42
CA LEU A 132 -9.03 -4.39 8.90
C LEU A 132 -8.91 -5.50 7.87
N LEU A 133 -8.36 -5.15 6.70
CA LEU A 133 -8.00 -6.06 5.62
C LEU A 133 -6.47 -6.14 5.53
N LYS A 134 -5.93 -7.35 5.60
CA LYS A 134 -4.50 -7.61 5.39
C LYS A 134 -4.26 -8.08 3.96
N VAL A 135 -3.56 -7.27 3.18
CA VAL A 135 -2.97 -7.67 1.91
C VAL A 135 -1.53 -8.09 2.15
N ALA A 136 -1.24 -9.37 1.91
CA ALA A 136 0.08 -9.96 2.08
C ALA A 136 0.22 -11.17 1.16
N LEU A 137 1.41 -11.76 1.09
CA LEU A 137 1.62 -13.00 0.34
C LEU A 137 0.83 -14.14 0.98
N ALA A 138 0.14 -14.93 0.16
CA ALA A 138 -0.61 -16.10 0.61
C ALA A 138 0.35 -17.17 1.15
N GLU A 139 -0.17 -18.03 2.03
CA GLU A 139 0.60 -19.16 2.53
C GLU A 139 0.87 -20.17 1.42
N GLY A 140 2.09 -20.70 1.40
CA GLY A 140 2.51 -21.73 0.45
C GLY A 140 3.66 -21.27 -0.46
N PHE A 141 4.03 -22.14 -1.39
CA PHE A 141 5.10 -21.87 -2.34
C PHE A 141 4.57 -21.07 -3.53
N VAL A 142 5.17 -19.91 -3.77
CA VAL A 142 4.98 -19.15 -5.01
C VAL A 142 5.85 -19.80 -6.09
N HIS A 143 5.22 -20.20 -7.20
CA HIS A 143 5.92 -20.81 -8.33
C HIS A 143 6.79 -19.79 -9.07
N HIS A 144 7.70 -20.27 -9.93
CA HIS A 144 8.50 -19.40 -10.78
C HIS A 144 7.64 -18.72 -11.85
N GLY A 145 7.86 -17.44 -12.07
CA GLY A 145 7.14 -16.65 -13.06
C GLY A 145 7.68 -15.22 -13.14
N ALA A 146 7.14 -14.44 -14.07
CA ALA A 146 7.40 -13.01 -14.11
C ALA A 146 6.82 -12.34 -12.85
N VAL A 147 7.55 -11.39 -12.26
CA VAL A 147 7.18 -10.78 -10.98
C VAL A 147 5.77 -10.20 -11.00
N ASP A 148 5.39 -9.50 -12.07
CA ASP A 148 4.05 -8.90 -12.18
C ASP A 148 2.94 -9.94 -12.30
N GLU A 149 3.22 -11.09 -12.92
CA GLU A 149 2.27 -12.21 -12.98
C GLU A 149 2.09 -12.84 -11.60
N LEU A 150 3.19 -13.02 -10.86
CA LEU A 150 3.12 -13.52 -9.48
C LEU A 150 2.35 -12.56 -8.58
N ARG A 151 2.55 -11.24 -8.74
CA ARG A 151 1.80 -10.21 -8.00
C ARG A 151 0.30 -10.28 -8.26
N ARG A 152 -0.11 -10.42 -9.52
CA ARG A 152 -1.52 -10.63 -9.92
C ARG A 152 -2.11 -11.90 -9.31
N GLN A 153 -1.38 -13.02 -9.41
CA GLN A 153 -1.82 -14.30 -8.86
C GLN A 153 -2.01 -14.24 -7.35
N GLN A 154 -1.17 -13.47 -6.65
CA GLN A 154 -1.27 -13.23 -5.21
C GLN A 154 -2.21 -12.07 -4.85
N ARG A 155 -2.83 -11.40 -5.83
CA ARG A 155 -3.70 -10.22 -5.68
C ARG A 155 -3.05 -9.07 -4.90
N ILE A 156 -1.72 -8.91 -5.00
CA ILE A 156 -0.95 -7.83 -4.36
C ILE A 156 -0.54 -6.72 -5.36
N ASP A 157 -1.01 -6.83 -6.60
CA ASP A 157 -1.00 -5.75 -7.58
C ASP A 157 -2.15 -4.75 -7.31
N ALA A 158 -2.15 -3.60 -7.98
CA ALA A 158 -3.12 -2.54 -7.70
C ALA A 158 -4.57 -2.98 -7.94
N ASP A 159 -4.84 -3.72 -9.02
CA ASP A 159 -6.18 -4.20 -9.34
C ASP A 159 -6.64 -5.26 -8.34
N GLY A 160 -5.77 -6.22 -8.00
CA GLY A 160 -6.05 -7.24 -6.99
C GLY A 160 -6.30 -6.66 -5.59
N ILE A 161 -5.58 -5.61 -5.20
CA ILE A 161 -5.82 -4.88 -3.93
C ILE A 161 -7.17 -4.17 -3.98
N ALA A 162 -7.46 -3.45 -5.06
CA ALA A 162 -8.71 -2.73 -5.23
C ALA A 162 -9.93 -3.68 -5.19
N GLU A 163 -9.83 -4.84 -5.82
CA GLU A 163 -10.85 -5.90 -5.72
C GLU A 163 -11.06 -6.36 -4.28
N GLN A 164 -10.00 -6.68 -3.55
CA GLN A 164 -10.14 -7.12 -2.15
C GLN A 164 -10.80 -6.06 -1.27
N ILE A 165 -10.53 -4.77 -1.52
CA ILE A 165 -11.19 -3.66 -0.83
C ILE A 165 -12.68 -3.60 -1.17
N ARG A 166 -13.05 -3.75 -2.45
CA ARG A 166 -14.47 -3.81 -2.86
C ARG A 166 -15.19 -4.97 -2.22
N ASP A 167 -14.59 -6.16 -2.25
CA ASP A 167 -15.11 -7.38 -1.63
C ASP A 167 -15.36 -7.15 -0.12
N ALA A 168 -14.38 -6.56 0.59
CA ALA A 168 -14.49 -6.26 2.01
C ALA A 168 -15.56 -5.21 2.35
N LEU A 169 -15.84 -4.28 1.43
CA LEU A 169 -16.86 -3.23 1.58
C LEU A 169 -18.23 -3.60 1.00
N GLY A 170 -18.36 -4.76 0.36
CA GLY A 170 -19.58 -5.19 -0.33
C GLY A 170 -19.97 -4.30 -1.51
N LEU A 171 -18.98 -3.77 -2.25
CA LEU A 171 -19.19 -2.90 -3.40
C LEU A 171 -19.29 -3.72 -4.69
N GLU A 172 -20.19 -3.34 -5.60
CA GLU A 172 -20.30 -3.96 -6.92
C GLU A 172 -19.12 -3.56 -7.82
N ALA A 173 -18.77 -4.43 -8.76
CA ALA A 173 -17.77 -4.12 -9.78
C ALA A 173 -18.31 -3.02 -10.71
N THR A 174 -17.55 -1.95 -10.88
CA THR A 174 -17.86 -0.88 -11.81
C THR A 174 -17.67 -1.40 -13.24
N ALA A 175 -18.70 -1.30 -14.09
CA ALA A 175 -18.57 -1.66 -15.50
C ALA A 175 -17.51 -0.76 -16.17
N ALA A 176 -16.62 -1.35 -16.96
CA ALA A 176 -15.65 -0.59 -17.74
C ALA A 176 -16.38 0.45 -18.61
N PRO A 177 -15.87 1.69 -18.74
CA PRO A 177 -16.47 2.67 -19.63
C PRO A 177 -16.50 2.09 -21.05
N ALA A 178 -17.70 1.94 -21.61
CA ALA A 178 -17.88 1.49 -22.99
C ALA A 178 -17.00 2.34 -23.90
N GLU A 179 -16.08 1.70 -24.63
CA GLU A 179 -15.36 2.34 -25.72
C GLU A 179 -16.41 2.97 -26.64
N ARG A 180 -16.45 4.30 -26.68
CA ARG A 180 -17.26 5.03 -27.65
C ARG A 180 -16.68 4.70 -29.01
N SER A 181 -17.28 3.73 -29.70
CA SER A 181 -17.06 3.51 -31.12
C SER A 181 -17.36 4.82 -31.84
N GLU A 182 -16.34 5.49 -32.35
CA GLU A 182 -16.54 6.56 -33.32
C GLU A 182 -17.30 5.98 -34.51
N PRO A 183 -18.43 6.59 -34.93
CA PRO A 183 -19.10 6.16 -36.14
C PRO A 183 -18.14 6.35 -37.33
N PRO A 184 -18.13 5.43 -38.31
CA PRO A 184 -17.28 5.55 -39.48
C PRO A 184 -17.59 6.86 -40.21
N SER A 185 -16.52 7.62 -40.52
CA SER A 185 -16.62 8.85 -41.28
C SER A 185 -17.23 8.56 -42.66
N GLU A 186 -18.43 9.07 -42.91
CA GLU A 186 -18.97 9.17 -44.27
C GLU A 186 -18.13 10.19 -45.05
N SER A 187 -17.19 9.71 -45.85
CA SER A 187 -16.60 10.48 -46.94
C SER A 187 -17.63 10.57 -48.07
N ALA A 188 -18.36 11.67 -48.10
CA ALA A 188 -19.18 12.06 -49.23
C ALA A 188 -18.32 12.64 -50.37
N ALA A 189 -18.59 12.14 -51.59
CA ALA A 189 -18.40 12.73 -52.92
C ALA A 189 -17.02 13.30 -53.33
#